data_AF-A0A1H7YXC3-F1
#
_entry.id   AF-A0A1H7YXC3-F1
#
_cell.length_a   1.000
_cell.length_b   1.000
_cell.length_c   1.000
_cell.angle_alpha   90.00
_cell.angle_beta   90.00
_cell.angle_gamma   90.00
#
_symmetry.space_group_name_H-M   'P 1'
#
loop_
_entity.id
_entity.type
_entity.pdbx_description
1 polymer ?
#
loop_
_entity_poly.entity_id
_entity_poly.type
_entity_poly.pdbx_seq_one_letter_code
_entity_poly.pdbx_strand_id
1 'polypeptide(L)'
;MMGWFSDFTFNLLGTGLGFLGAQLISSKELKTNKVAQEQEKIKIQEDTKEACLKYLKDELAVNLQLLQKMKVFATEGPIIQSLFEPLNSGSNHLRCSAWENILKQGVIPQLNDDEIMHFRSNDRNIINCTFIIQIHSSNWRRIKEWKEWADIQPPNIRLVNPQYVMSQAIKEIRESIINSINSTNSCLIILNRRLSSD
;
A
#
# COMPACT_ATOMS: atom_id res chain seq x y z
N MET A 1 15.87 -92.96 30.64
CA MET A 1 15.53 -91.57 31.03
C MET A 1 14.82 -90.92 29.87
N MET A 2 13.49 -90.95 29.89
CA MET A 2 12.60 -90.11 29.08
C MET A 2 11.91 -89.11 30.03
N GLY A 3 11.64 -87.91 29.54
CA GLY A 3 10.90 -86.83 30.21
C GLY A 3 11.02 -85.56 29.36
N TRP A 4 10.24 -85.44 28.28
CA TRP A 4 8.87 -84.87 28.20
C TRP A 4 8.85 -83.36 27.98
N PHE A 5 8.27 -83.00 26.83
CA PHE A 5 7.71 -81.70 26.47
C PHE A 5 6.59 -81.30 27.45
N SER A 6 6.52 -80.01 27.81
CA SER A 6 5.29 -79.20 27.83
C SER A 6 5.67 -77.73 28.12
N ASP A 7 5.44 -76.86 27.15
CA ASP A 7 4.38 -75.84 27.17
C ASP A 7 4.72 -74.61 28.01
N PHE A 8 4.93 -73.46 27.36
CA PHE A 8 3.89 -72.43 27.42
C PHE A 8 4.10 -71.37 26.34
N THR A 9 3.13 -71.36 25.44
CA THR A 9 2.68 -70.34 24.52
C THR A 9 3.27 -68.93 24.67
N PHE A 10 3.80 -68.47 23.54
CA PHE A 10 4.03 -67.09 23.17
C PHE A 10 2.82 -66.21 23.58
N ASN A 11 3.03 -65.31 24.54
CA ASN A 11 2.05 -64.30 24.90
C ASN A 11 2.08 -63.16 23.87
N LEU A 12 1.60 -63.46 22.66
CA LEU A 12 1.58 -62.59 21.47
C LEU A 12 0.41 -61.59 21.48
N LEU A 13 -0.32 -61.46 22.60
CA LEU A 13 -1.51 -60.60 22.74
C LEU A 13 -1.28 -59.34 23.60
N GLY A 14 -0.17 -59.24 24.34
CA GLY A 14 0.09 -58.11 25.24
C GLY A 14 0.85 -56.92 24.63
N THR A 15 1.68 -57.16 23.61
CA THR A 15 2.55 -56.13 23.01
C THR A 15 1.93 -55.44 21.80
N GLY A 16 1.04 -56.12 21.06
CA GLY A 16 0.38 -55.56 19.87
C GLY A 16 -0.59 -54.42 20.19
N LEU A 17 -1.39 -54.55 21.26
CA LEU A 17 -2.34 -53.52 21.72
C LEU A 17 -1.65 -52.28 22.31
N GLY A 18 -0.54 -52.47 23.02
CA GLY A 18 0.29 -51.37 23.53
C GLY A 18 1.02 -50.63 22.40
N PHE A 19 1.50 -51.35 21.39
CA PHE A 19 2.15 -50.75 20.22
C PHE A 19 1.14 -50.02 19.32
N LEU A 20 -0.02 -50.62 19.02
CA LEU A 20 -1.12 -49.96 18.29
C LEU A 20 -1.69 -48.77 19.08
N GLY A 21 -1.82 -48.88 20.40
CA GLY A 21 -2.22 -47.80 21.29
C GLY A 21 -1.24 -46.64 21.27
N ALA A 22 0.07 -46.91 21.39
CA ALA A 22 1.11 -45.90 21.30
C ALA A 22 1.20 -45.27 19.89
N GLN A 23 1.00 -46.04 18.82
CA GLN A 23 0.93 -45.53 17.44
C GLN A 23 -0.33 -44.67 17.20
N LEU A 24 -1.47 -45.06 17.79
CA LEU A 24 -2.72 -44.29 17.72
C LEU A 24 -2.65 -43.01 18.55
N ILE A 25 -2.00 -43.02 19.71
CA ILE A 25 -1.77 -41.84 20.54
C ILE A 25 -0.76 -40.91 19.85
N SER A 26 0.38 -41.44 19.40
CA SER A 26 1.40 -40.68 18.66
C SER A 26 0.84 -40.07 17.37
N SER A 27 0.01 -40.80 16.61
CA SER A 27 -0.65 -40.26 15.40
C SER A 27 -1.76 -39.25 15.70
N LYS A 28 -2.48 -39.40 16.82
CA LYS A 28 -3.43 -38.38 17.31
C LYS A 28 -2.69 -37.11 17.73
N GLU A 29 -1.63 -37.21 18.54
CA GLU A 29 -0.80 -36.07 18.97
C GLU A 29 -0.13 -35.35 17.78
N LEU A 30 0.39 -36.10 16.79
CA LEU A 30 0.90 -35.53 15.54
C LEU A 30 -0.18 -34.82 14.73
N LYS A 31 -1.41 -35.35 14.69
CA LYS A 31 -2.54 -34.69 14.02
C LYS A 31 -2.97 -33.43 14.79
N THR A 32 -3.04 -33.47 16.12
CA THR A 32 -3.39 -32.32 16.96
C THR A 32 -2.35 -31.21 16.83
N ASN A 33 -1.05 -31.54 16.83
CA ASN A 33 0.02 -30.58 16.61
C ASN A 33 -0.01 -29.96 15.21
N LYS A 34 -0.35 -30.74 14.17
CA LYS A 34 -0.54 -30.21 12.81
C LYS A 34 -1.72 -29.25 12.72
N VAL A 35 -2.86 -29.59 13.32
CA VAL A 35 -4.05 -28.72 13.34
C VAL A 35 -3.77 -27.42 14.09
N ALA A 36 -3.07 -27.48 15.23
CA ALA A 36 -2.67 -26.29 15.99
C ALA A 36 -1.71 -25.40 15.18
N GLN A 37 -0.73 -25.98 14.50
CA GLN A 37 0.19 -25.25 13.60
C GLN A 37 -0.52 -24.62 12.41
N GLU A 38 -1.54 -25.29 11.85
CA GLU A 38 -2.36 -24.76 10.75
C GLU A 38 -3.19 -23.55 11.23
N GLN A 39 -3.81 -23.65 12.40
CA GLN A 39 -4.59 -22.57 13.02
C GLN A 39 -3.72 -21.36 13.39
N GLU A 40 -2.53 -21.59 13.93
CA GLU A 40 -1.57 -20.52 14.23
C GLU A 40 -1.12 -19.79 12.97
N LYS A 41 -0.87 -20.52 11.87
CA LYS A 41 -0.53 -19.91 10.57
C LYS A 41 -1.67 -19.05 10.01
N ILE A 42 -2.90 -19.53 10.07
CA ILE A 42 -4.08 -18.78 9.61
C ILE A 42 -4.20 -17.48 10.42
N LYS A 43 -4.08 -17.58 11.75
CA LYS A 43 -4.14 -16.41 12.63
C LYS A 43 -3.04 -15.39 12.32
N ILE A 44 -1.79 -15.84 12.14
CA ILE A 44 -0.68 -14.96 11.77
C ILE A 44 -0.95 -14.25 10.43
N GLN A 45 -1.53 -14.95 9.45
CA GLN A 45 -1.88 -14.36 8.16
C GLN A 45 -2.97 -13.29 8.31
N GLU A 46 -3.99 -13.56 9.12
CA GLU A 46 -5.06 -12.60 9.44
C GLU A 46 -4.53 -11.36 10.16
N ASP A 47 -3.73 -11.55 11.22
CA ASP A 47 -3.10 -10.46 11.98
C ASP A 47 -2.19 -9.61 11.08
N THR A 48 -1.41 -10.26 10.20
CA THR A 48 -0.52 -9.57 9.25
C THR A 48 -1.31 -8.75 8.24
N LYS A 49 -2.39 -9.32 7.71
CA LYS A 49 -3.29 -8.62 6.78
C LYS A 49 -3.92 -7.40 7.46
N GLU A 50 -4.48 -7.57 8.66
CA GLU A 50 -5.15 -6.49 9.37
C GLU A 50 -4.17 -5.34 9.67
N ALA A 51 -2.96 -5.67 10.13
CA ALA A 51 -1.90 -4.68 10.35
C ALA A 51 -1.54 -3.92 9.07
N CYS A 52 -1.40 -4.62 7.93
CA CYS A 52 -1.11 -3.99 6.64
C CYS A 52 -2.24 -3.06 6.18
N LEU A 53 -3.50 -3.48 6.36
CA LEU A 53 -4.67 -2.67 5.97
C LEU A 53 -4.85 -1.44 6.87
N LYS A 54 -4.57 -1.55 8.17
CA LYS A 54 -4.53 -0.40 9.09
C LYS A 54 -3.44 0.59 8.67
N TYR A 55 -2.24 0.09 8.38
CA TYR A 55 -1.14 0.93 7.91
C TYR A 55 -1.49 1.66 6.60
N LEU A 56 -2.14 0.97 5.65
CA LEU A 56 -2.64 1.58 4.41
C LEU A 56 -3.68 2.66 4.69
N LYS A 57 -4.64 2.41 5.58
CA LYS A 57 -5.66 3.39 5.96
C LYS A 57 -5.04 4.66 6.54
N ASP A 58 -4.05 4.52 7.42
CA ASP A 58 -3.36 5.66 8.04
C ASP A 58 -2.56 6.46 7.01
N GLU A 59 -1.83 5.79 6.11
CA GLU A 59 -1.10 6.45 5.02
C GLU A 59 -2.05 7.22 4.08
N LEU A 60 -3.17 6.60 3.70
CA LEU A 60 -4.19 7.24 2.86
C LEU A 60 -4.84 8.45 3.55
N ALA A 61 -5.09 8.39 4.86
CA ALA A 61 -5.64 9.51 5.61
C ALA A 61 -4.68 10.70 5.64
N VAL A 62 -3.38 10.44 5.84
CA VAL A 62 -2.34 11.48 5.80
C VAL A 62 -2.22 12.08 4.40
N ASN A 63 -2.17 11.25 3.36
CA ASN A 63 -2.13 11.71 1.97
C ASN A 63 -3.35 12.56 1.63
N LEU A 64 -4.56 12.15 2.05
CA LEU A 64 -5.79 12.90 1.82
C LEU A 64 -5.73 14.30 2.42
N GLN A 65 -5.30 14.42 3.69
CA GLN A 65 -5.17 15.71 4.34
C GLN A 65 -4.19 16.62 3.60
N LEU A 66 -3.07 16.05 3.12
CA LEU A 66 -2.06 16.80 2.40
C LEU A 66 -2.56 17.26 1.02
N LEU A 67 -3.21 16.39 0.27
CA LEU A 67 -3.83 16.71 -1.01
C LEU A 67 -4.90 17.80 -0.87
N GLN A 68 -5.72 17.74 0.19
CA GLN A 68 -6.70 18.77 0.48
C GLN A 68 -6.06 20.13 0.74
N LYS A 69 -4.94 20.18 1.48
CA LYS A 69 -4.16 21.41 1.67
C LYS A 69 -3.58 21.92 0.35
N MET A 70 -2.98 21.04 -0.44
CA MET A 70 -2.38 21.37 -1.74
C MET A 70 -3.42 21.92 -2.72
N LYS A 71 -4.65 21.39 -2.71
CA LYS A 71 -5.76 21.87 -3.53
C LYS A 71 -6.04 23.37 -3.33
N VAL A 72 -5.83 23.90 -2.13
CA VAL A 72 -6.03 25.34 -1.83
C VAL A 72 -5.00 26.21 -2.55
N PHE A 73 -3.78 25.70 -2.74
CA PHE A 73 -2.72 26.41 -3.45
C PHE A 73 -2.82 26.28 -4.97
N ALA A 74 -3.50 25.25 -5.48
CA ALA A 74 -3.77 25.09 -6.91
C ALA A 74 -5.03 25.89 -7.34
N THR A 75 -5.04 27.20 -7.08
CA THR A 75 -6.16 28.10 -7.41
C THR A 75 -5.91 28.93 -8.66
N GLU A 76 -6.99 29.24 -9.37
CA GLU A 76 -7.02 30.23 -10.45
C GLU A 76 -6.96 31.62 -9.81
N GLY A 77 -5.76 32.17 -9.66
CA GLY A 77 -5.52 33.48 -9.07
C GLY A 77 -4.31 34.16 -9.69
N PRO A 78 -4.04 35.44 -9.35
CA PRO A 78 -2.82 36.10 -9.77
C PRO A 78 -1.62 35.27 -9.30
N ILE A 79 -0.71 35.03 -10.22
CA ILE A 79 0.48 34.22 -10.01
C ILE A 79 1.33 34.90 -8.95
N ILE A 80 1.36 34.32 -7.75
CA ILE A 80 2.34 34.67 -6.74
C ILE A 80 3.45 33.61 -6.81
N GLN A 81 4.70 34.06 -6.82
CA GLN A 81 5.91 33.23 -6.94
C GLN A 81 5.92 32.04 -5.96
N SER A 82 5.27 32.20 -4.80
CA SER A 82 5.18 31.23 -3.73
C SER A 82 4.10 30.15 -3.92
N LEU A 83 3.42 30.05 -5.07
CA LEU A 83 2.35 29.03 -5.26
C LEU A 83 2.91 27.62 -5.46
N PHE A 84 4.03 27.48 -6.17
CA PHE A 84 4.63 26.17 -6.45
C PHE A 84 5.45 25.62 -5.28
N GLU A 85 6.00 26.47 -4.41
CA GLU A 85 6.77 26.04 -3.24
C GLU A 85 5.97 25.14 -2.27
N PRO A 86 4.77 25.52 -1.81
CA PRO A 86 3.96 24.68 -0.94
C PRO A 86 3.43 23.44 -1.68
N LEU A 87 3.16 23.54 -2.99
CA LEU A 87 2.77 22.38 -3.80
C LEU A 87 3.91 21.36 -3.89
N ASN A 88 5.12 21.81 -4.21
CA ASN A 88 6.30 20.97 -4.34
C ASN A 88 6.74 20.38 -2.98
N SER A 89 6.68 21.19 -1.91
CA SER A 89 6.93 20.72 -0.56
C SER A 89 5.90 19.66 -0.15
N GLY A 90 4.61 19.89 -0.44
CA GLY A 90 3.55 18.93 -0.17
C GLY A 90 3.73 17.63 -0.95
N SER A 91 4.02 17.69 -2.24
CA SER A 91 4.18 16.48 -3.07
C SER A 91 5.32 15.58 -2.59
N ASN A 92 6.39 16.14 -2.03
CA ASN A 92 7.51 15.36 -1.48
C ASN A 92 7.16 14.56 -0.22
N HIS A 93 6.02 14.84 0.40
CA HIS A 93 5.55 14.14 1.60
C HIS A 93 4.39 13.17 1.31
N LEU A 94 3.92 13.08 0.06
CA LEU A 94 3.00 12.01 -0.35
C LEU A 94 3.72 10.67 -0.31
N ARG A 95 3.07 9.66 0.27
CA ARG A 95 3.66 8.33 0.50
C ARG A 95 2.89 7.22 -0.23
N CYS A 96 3.61 6.16 -0.57
CA CYS A 96 3.13 4.96 -1.25
C CYS A 96 3.66 3.68 -0.57
N SER A 97 4.17 3.81 0.66
CA SER A 97 4.93 2.76 1.33
C SER A 97 4.05 1.64 1.87
N ALA A 98 2.79 1.92 2.17
CA ALA A 98 1.87 0.93 2.68
C ALA A 98 1.46 -0.09 1.61
N TRP A 99 1.30 0.37 0.36
CA TRP A 99 1.05 -0.52 -0.77
C TRP A 99 2.24 -1.46 -1.01
N GLU A 100 3.47 -0.94 -0.98
CA GLU A 100 4.67 -1.78 -1.05
C GLU A 100 4.74 -2.82 0.08
N ASN A 101 4.30 -2.44 1.28
CA ASN A 101 4.27 -3.36 2.42
C ASN A 101 3.28 -4.51 2.19
N ILE A 102 2.09 -4.22 1.64
CA ILE A 102 1.10 -5.25 1.24
C ILE A 102 1.70 -6.27 0.26
N LEU A 103 2.49 -5.78 -0.71
CA LEU A 103 3.20 -6.65 -1.66
C LEU A 103 4.24 -7.52 -0.96
N LYS A 104 5.10 -6.90 -0.13
CA LYS A 104 6.22 -7.58 0.56
C LYS A 104 5.74 -8.62 1.57
N GLN A 105 4.64 -8.35 2.27
CA GLN A 105 4.05 -9.25 3.26
C GLN A 105 3.15 -10.33 2.64
N GLY A 106 3.00 -10.36 1.30
CA GLY A 106 2.20 -11.38 0.62
C GLY A 106 0.71 -11.30 0.96
N VAL A 107 0.19 -10.11 1.20
CA VAL A 107 -1.23 -9.89 1.58
C VAL A 107 -2.14 -9.91 0.35
N ILE A 108 -1.61 -9.68 -0.86
CA ILE A 108 -2.38 -9.63 -2.12
C ILE A 108 -3.37 -10.80 -2.31
N PRO A 109 -2.99 -12.08 -2.11
CA PRO A 109 -3.92 -13.20 -2.29
C PRO A 109 -5.12 -13.20 -1.33
N GLN A 110 -5.08 -12.39 -0.27
CA GLN A 110 -6.12 -12.27 0.74
C GLN A 110 -7.06 -11.08 0.52
N LEU A 111 -6.80 -10.31 -0.56
CA LEU A 111 -7.61 -9.20 -1.04
C LEU A 111 -8.45 -9.67 -2.23
N ASN A 112 -9.62 -9.06 -2.41
CA ASN A 112 -10.42 -9.28 -3.62
C ASN A 112 -9.94 -8.39 -4.78
N ASP A 113 -10.37 -8.71 -5.99
CA ASP A 113 -9.94 -8.02 -7.21
C ASP A 113 -10.28 -6.52 -7.20
N ASP A 114 -11.43 -6.16 -6.62
CA ASP A 114 -11.86 -4.76 -6.50
C ASP A 114 -10.94 -3.98 -5.55
N GLU A 115 -10.59 -4.54 -4.39
CA GLU A 115 -9.64 -3.97 -3.42
C GLU A 115 -8.28 -3.74 -4.11
N ILE A 116 -7.76 -4.77 -4.78
CA ILE A 116 -6.47 -4.70 -5.49
C ILE A 116 -6.50 -3.61 -6.55
N MET A 117 -7.55 -3.56 -7.37
CA MET A 117 -7.68 -2.56 -8.43
C MET A 117 -7.71 -1.14 -7.86
N HIS A 118 -8.50 -0.90 -6.81
CA HIS A 118 -8.63 0.43 -6.21
C HIS A 118 -7.33 0.88 -5.54
N PHE A 119 -6.72 0.03 -4.72
CA PHE A 119 -5.48 0.37 -4.01
C PHE A 119 -4.32 0.62 -4.97
N ARG A 120 -4.15 -0.24 -5.98
CA ARG A 120 -3.14 -0.05 -7.02
C ARG A 120 -3.38 1.21 -7.87
N SER A 121 -4.64 1.48 -8.21
CA SER A 121 -5.00 2.69 -8.98
C SER A 121 -4.69 3.95 -8.17
N ASN A 122 -4.98 3.94 -6.87
CA ASN A 122 -4.65 5.05 -5.99
C ASN A 122 -3.16 5.31 -5.90
N ASP A 123 -2.37 4.27 -5.68
CA ASP A 123 -0.91 4.35 -5.63
C ASP A 123 -0.34 5.03 -6.89
N ARG A 124 -0.81 4.59 -8.06
CA ARG A 124 -0.44 5.20 -9.35
C ARG A 124 -0.85 6.67 -9.43
N ASN A 125 -2.04 7.03 -8.96
CA ASN A 125 -2.52 8.41 -8.98
C ASN A 125 -1.67 9.32 -8.09
N ILE A 126 -1.29 8.86 -6.90
CA ILE A 126 -0.40 9.59 -5.99
C ILE A 126 0.96 9.83 -6.64
N ILE A 127 1.58 8.79 -7.21
CA ILE A 127 2.88 8.90 -7.91
C ILE A 127 2.78 9.90 -9.07
N ASN A 128 1.75 9.78 -9.91
CA ASN A 128 1.53 10.69 -11.03
C ASN A 128 1.31 12.14 -10.56
N CYS A 129 0.58 12.34 -9.47
CA CYS A 129 0.35 13.66 -8.89
C CYS A 129 1.66 14.31 -8.44
N THR A 130 2.49 13.57 -7.72
CA THR A 130 3.83 14.01 -7.31
C THR A 130 4.67 14.42 -8.51
N PHE A 131 4.70 13.57 -9.54
CA PHE A 131 5.48 13.83 -10.75
C PHE A 131 5.03 15.08 -11.53
N ILE A 132 3.72 15.24 -11.73
CA ILE A 132 3.13 16.40 -12.43
C ILE A 132 3.51 17.70 -11.70
N ILE A 133 3.39 17.71 -10.37
CA ILE A 133 3.72 18.89 -9.56
C ILE A 133 5.21 19.22 -9.65
N GLN A 134 6.08 18.22 -9.56
CA GLN A 134 7.53 18.41 -9.64
C GLN A 134 7.98 18.92 -11.02
N ILE A 135 7.40 18.39 -12.11
CA ILE A 135 7.67 18.85 -13.47
C ILE A 135 7.29 20.32 -13.62
N HIS A 136 6.06 20.67 -13.27
CA HIS A 136 5.57 22.03 -13.44
C HIS A 136 6.29 23.02 -12.56
N SER A 137 6.64 22.63 -11.33
CA SER A 137 7.49 23.44 -10.44
C SER A 137 8.88 23.69 -11.03
N SER A 138 9.48 22.68 -11.66
CA SER A 138 10.79 22.80 -12.31
C SER A 138 10.74 23.65 -13.58
N ASN A 139 9.69 23.46 -14.40
CA ASN A 139 9.48 24.25 -15.61
C ASN A 139 9.22 25.72 -15.28
N TRP A 140 8.45 26.00 -14.23
CA TRP A 140 8.22 27.36 -13.76
C TRP A 140 9.52 28.06 -13.37
N ARG A 141 10.42 27.37 -12.64
CA ARG A 141 11.74 27.90 -12.29
C ARG A 141 12.53 28.30 -13.54
N ARG A 142 12.58 27.41 -14.56
CA ARG A 142 13.29 27.68 -15.82
C ARG A 142 12.69 28.87 -16.58
N ILE A 143 11.37 28.96 -16.68
CA ILE A 143 10.68 30.08 -17.35
C ILE A 143 11.00 31.40 -16.65
N LYS A 144 11.10 31.39 -15.31
CA LYS A 144 11.49 32.56 -14.53
C LYS A 144 12.93 32.99 -14.84
N GLU A 145 13.88 32.06 -14.76
CA GLU A 145 15.29 32.31 -15.06
C GLU A 145 15.46 32.87 -16.50
N TRP A 146 14.71 32.31 -17.46
CA TRP A 146 14.72 32.79 -18.84
C TRP A 146 14.09 34.17 -19.01
N LYS A 147 13.03 34.49 -18.26
CA LYS A 147 12.44 35.82 -18.25
C LYS A 147 13.41 36.85 -17.68
N GLU A 148 14.01 36.56 -16.52
CA GLU A 148 15.02 37.40 -15.87
C GLU A 148 16.21 37.64 -16.79
N TRP A 149 16.67 36.61 -17.51
CA TRP A 149 17.74 36.75 -18.51
C TRP A 149 17.30 37.61 -19.71
N ALA A 150 16.11 37.40 -20.26
CA ALA A 150 15.64 38.12 -21.44
C ALA A 150 15.35 39.61 -21.17
N ASP A 151 14.92 39.96 -19.96
CA ASP A 151 14.71 41.36 -19.55
C ASP A 151 16.04 42.17 -19.55
N ILE A 152 17.19 41.48 -19.54
CA ILE A 152 18.54 42.07 -19.58
C ILE A 152 19.14 42.06 -21.00
N GLN A 153 18.53 41.35 -21.96
CA GLN A 153 19.04 41.15 -23.32
C GLN A 153 18.30 42.05 -24.35
N PRO A 154 18.91 42.33 -25.52
CA PRO A 154 18.28 43.15 -26.55
C PRO A 154 16.95 42.55 -27.06
N PRO A 155 16.02 43.40 -27.54
CA PRO A 155 14.56 43.13 -27.63
C PRO A 155 14.11 42.05 -28.65
N ASN A 156 15.02 41.30 -29.26
CA ASN A 156 14.72 40.39 -30.37
C ASN A 156 14.35 38.96 -29.95
N ILE A 157 14.31 38.65 -28.65
CA ILE A 157 13.95 37.31 -28.16
C ILE A 157 12.46 37.28 -27.82
N ARG A 158 11.64 36.70 -28.71
CA ARG A 158 10.23 36.45 -28.42
C ARG A 158 10.10 35.29 -27.44
N LEU A 159 9.84 35.61 -26.17
CA LEU A 159 9.51 34.61 -25.16
C LEU A 159 8.05 34.19 -25.22
N VAL A 160 7.79 32.92 -24.95
CA VAL A 160 6.44 32.42 -24.65
C VAL A 160 5.91 33.15 -23.42
N ASN A 161 4.64 33.56 -23.43
CA ASN A 161 4.02 34.26 -22.31
C ASN A 161 3.99 33.36 -21.05
N PRO A 162 4.74 33.69 -19.98
CA PRO A 162 4.80 32.89 -18.76
C PRO A 162 3.45 32.70 -18.08
N GLN A 163 2.56 33.69 -18.20
CA GLN A 163 1.20 33.63 -17.64
C GLN A 163 0.40 32.50 -18.27
N TYR A 164 0.53 32.31 -19.59
CA TYR A 164 -0.19 31.26 -20.32
C TYR A 164 0.28 29.88 -19.88
N VAL A 165 1.61 29.66 -19.85
CA VAL A 165 2.18 28.36 -19.45
C VAL A 165 1.80 28.02 -18.01
N MET A 166 1.83 29.00 -17.11
CA MET A 166 1.45 28.76 -15.72
C MET A 166 -0.04 28.49 -15.54
N SER A 167 -0.92 29.11 -16.33
CA SER A 167 -2.36 28.83 -16.26
C SER A 167 -2.69 27.38 -16.63
N GLN A 168 -1.99 26.83 -17.64
CA GLN A 168 -2.12 25.42 -18.02
C GLN A 168 -1.55 24.50 -16.94
N ALA A 169 -0.38 24.83 -16.41
CA ALA A 169 0.26 24.05 -15.35
C ALA A 169 -0.61 23.95 -14.09
N ILE A 170 -1.22 25.06 -13.64
CA ILE A 170 -2.12 25.08 -12.49
C ILE A 170 -3.35 24.20 -12.73
N LYS A 171 -3.92 24.26 -13.94
CA LYS A 171 -5.08 23.43 -14.31
C LYS A 171 -4.74 21.94 -14.24
N GLU A 172 -3.64 21.52 -14.84
CA GLU A 172 -3.19 20.12 -14.82
C GLU A 172 -2.89 19.63 -13.40
N ILE A 173 -2.21 20.45 -12.59
CA ILE A 173 -1.95 20.13 -11.18
C ILE A 173 -3.27 19.98 -10.42
N ARG A 174 -4.20 20.92 -10.59
CA ARG A 174 -5.48 20.90 -9.89
C ARG A 174 -6.29 19.65 -10.25
N GLU A 175 -6.35 19.30 -11.53
CA GLU A 175 -7.01 18.08 -12.01
C GLU A 175 -6.37 16.83 -11.40
N SER A 176 -5.04 16.77 -11.37
CA SER A 176 -4.30 15.65 -10.79
C SER A 176 -4.52 15.51 -9.27
N ILE A 177 -4.53 16.62 -8.53
CA ILE A 177 -4.85 16.65 -7.09
C ILE A 177 -6.28 16.17 -6.85
N ILE A 178 -7.25 16.67 -7.62
CA ILE A 178 -8.66 16.28 -7.47
C ILE A 178 -8.84 14.79 -7.76
N ASN A 179 -8.23 14.28 -8.83
CA ASN A 179 -8.29 12.86 -9.16
C ASN A 179 -7.71 12.00 -8.02
N SER A 180 -6.56 12.40 -7.47
CA SER A 180 -5.92 11.72 -6.34
C SER A 180 -6.80 11.74 -5.09
N ILE A 181 -7.43 12.87 -4.77
CA ILE A 181 -8.39 12.99 -3.65
C ILE A 181 -9.55 12.01 -3.82
N ASN A 182 -10.16 11.99 -5.01
CA ASN A 182 -11.31 11.13 -5.29
C ASN A 182 -10.92 9.65 -5.16
N SER A 183 -9.78 9.28 -5.74
CA SER A 183 -9.25 7.92 -5.65
C SER A 183 -8.93 7.52 -4.20
N THR A 184 -8.34 8.41 -3.40
CA THR A 184 -8.00 8.15 -1.99
C THR A 184 -9.26 8.00 -1.15
N ASN A 185 -10.27 8.83 -1.37
CA ASN A 185 -11.57 8.70 -0.71
C ASN A 185 -12.24 7.36 -1.00
N SER A 186 -12.23 6.91 -2.27
CA SER A 186 -12.78 5.60 -2.65
C SER A 186 -12.07 4.46 -1.90
N CYS A 187 -10.74 4.50 -1.79
CA CYS A 187 -9.98 3.49 -1.05
C CYS A 187 -10.28 3.51 0.45
N LEU A 188 -10.39 4.70 1.05
CA LEU A 188 -10.76 4.84 2.47
C LEU A 188 -12.16 4.29 2.77
N ILE A 189 -13.13 4.47 1.87
CA ILE A 189 -14.47 3.87 2.01
C ILE A 189 -14.38 2.34 2.02
N ILE A 190 -13.61 1.76 1.10
CA ILE A 190 -13.39 0.31 1.04
C ILE A 190 -12.74 -0.19 2.34
N LEU A 191 -11.66 0.45 2.79
CA LEU A 191 -10.94 0.07 4.00
C LEU A 191 -11.80 0.22 5.26
N ASN A 192 -12.60 1.28 5.36
CA ASN A 192 -13.49 1.47 6.50
C ASN A 192 -14.55 0.37 6.58
N ARG A 193 -15.13 -0.03 5.44
CA ARG A 193 -16.05 -1.18 5.43
C ARG A 193 -15.32 -2.45 5.86
N ARG A 194 -14.12 -2.67 5.34
CA ARG A 194 -13.32 -3.86 5.60
C ARG A 194 -12.90 -4.01 7.07
N LEU A 195 -12.50 -2.91 7.70
CA LEU A 195 -12.01 -2.85 9.08
C LEU A 195 -13.12 -2.62 10.12
N SER A 196 -14.37 -2.39 9.70
CA SER A 196 -15.52 -2.28 10.61
C SER A 196 -16.44 -3.50 10.56
N SER A 197 -16.06 -4.55 9.83
CA SER A 197 -16.85 -5.77 9.65
C SER A 197 -16.57 -6.84 10.72
N ASP A 198 -16.03 -6.43 11.88
CA ASP A 198 -15.86 -7.25 13.08
C ASP A 198 -16.94 -6.90 14.13
#